data_AF-A0A530BFR4-F1
#
_entry.id   AF-A0A530BFR4-F1
#
_cell.length_a   1.000
_cell.length_b   1.000
_cell.length_c   1.000
_cell.angle_alpha   90.00
_cell.angle_beta   90.00
_cell.angle_gamma   90.00
#
_symmetry.space_group_name_H-M   'P 1'
#
loop_
_entity.id
_entity.type
_entity.pdbx_description
1 polymer ?
#
loop_
_entity_poly.entity_id
_entity_poly.type
_entity_poly.pdbx_seq_one_letter_code
_entity_poly.pdbx_strand_id
1 'polypeptide(L)' 'MIQRIAIIGLGTMGPGMAARLARGGLQVVAYDVAPAAVERAGTMLGVAEAVLDSLGIAPPPAGAGT' A
#
# COMPACT_ATOMS: atom_id res chain seq x y z
N MET A 1 0.46 -2.98 -19.63
CA MET A 1 0.30 -2.24 -18.37
C MET A 1 0.38 -3.20 -17.21
N ILE A 2 1.05 -2.81 -16.12
CA ILE A 2 1.17 -3.64 -14.91
C ILE A 2 -0.04 -3.34 -14.05
N GLN A 3 -0.88 -4.34 -13.77
CA GLN A 3 -2.10 -4.17 -12.97
C GLN A 3 -1.95 -4.69 -11.53
N ARG A 4 -0.97 -5.55 -11.29
CA ARG A 4 -0.77 -6.28 -10.04
C ARG A 4 0.66 -6.15 -9.58
N ILE A 5 0.85 -5.76 -8.33
CA ILE A 5 2.16 -5.64 -7.69
C ILE A 5 2.20 -6.54 -6.46
N ALA A 6 3.29 -7.29 -6.32
CA ALA A 6 3.61 -7.98 -5.08
C ALA A 6 4.64 -7.16 -4.28
N ILE A 7 4.34 -6.92 -2.99
CA ILE A 7 5.29 -6.38 -2.02
C ILE A 7 5.77 -7.55 -1.16
N ILE A 8 7.07 -7.85 -1.24
CA ILE A 8 7.70 -8.91 -0.44
C ILE A 8 8.54 -8.24 0.65
N GLY A 9 8.12 -8.43 1.91
CA GLY A 9 8.68 -7.77 3.08
C GLY A 9 7.81 -6.60 3.55
N LEU A 10 7.40 -6.66 4.81
CA LEU A 10 6.54 -5.70 5.51
C LEU A 10 7.24 -5.12 6.75
N GLY A 11 8.55 -4.87 6.61
CA GLY A 11 9.29 -4.00 7.51
C GLY A 11 8.82 -2.55 7.41
N THR A 12 9.62 -1.60 7.87
CA THR A 12 9.23 -0.18 8.02
C THR A 12 8.67 0.46 6.74
N MET A 13 9.20 0.10 5.57
CA MET A 13 8.82 0.70 4.29
C MET A 13 7.62 0.02 3.60
N GLY A 14 7.42 -1.28 3.84
CA GLY A 14 6.47 -2.11 3.08
C GLY A 14 5.02 -1.59 3.10
N PRO A 15 4.45 -1.30 4.28
CA PRO A 15 3.07 -0.78 4.39
C PRO A 15 2.88 0.56 3.66
N GLY A 16 3.82 1.49 3.78
CA GLY A 16 3.74 2.78 3.11
C GLY A 16 3.79 2.67 1.59
N MET A 17 4.66 1.80 1.07
CA MET A 17 4.71 1.50 -0.37
C MET A 17 3.40 0.86 -0.86
N ALA A 18 2.87 -0.11 -0.11
CA ALA A 18 1.63 -0.79 -0.45
C ALA A 18 0.45 0.20 -0.50
N ALA A 19 0.31 1.05 0.52
CA ALA A 19 -0.71 2.11 0.56
C ALA A 19 -0.59 3.06 -0.64
N ARG A 20 0.63 3.55 -0.94
CA ARG A 20 0.83 4.49 -2.05
C ARG A 20 0.46 3.89 -3.40
N LEU A 21 0.88 2.66 -3.66
CA LEU A 21 0.62 1.96 -4.93
C LEU A 21 -0.86 1.59 -5.06
N ALA A 22 -1.48 1.10 -3.99
CA ALA A 22 -2.91 0.82 -3.95
C ALA A 22 -3.74 2.08 -4.19
N ARG A 23 -3.37 3.19 -3.54
CA ARG A 23 -3.98 4.50 -3.77
C ARG A 23 -3.76 5.01 -5.20
N GLY A 24 -2.68 4.59 -5.86
CA GLY A 24 -2.44 4.82 -7.29
C GLY A 24 -3.33 4.01 -8.23
N GLY A 25 -4.25 3.19 -7.70
CA GLY A 25 -5.18 2.38 -8.50
C GLY A 25 -4.65 1.00 -8.89
N LEU A 26 -3.53 0.56 -8.32
CA LEU A 26 -2.91 -0.74 -8.62
C LEU A 26 -3.40 -1.80 -7.62
N GLN A 27 -3.56 -3.05 -8.06
CA GLN A 27 -3.84 -4.14 -7.15
C GLN A 27 -2.55 -4.58 -6.46
N VAL A 28 -2.43 -4.32 -5.16
CA VAL A 28 -1.25 -4.69 -4.38
C VAL A 28 -1.54 -5.90 -3.51
N VAL A 29 -0.65 -6.89 -3.55
CA VAL A 29 -0.63 -8.04 -2.65
C VAL A 29 0.65 -7.98 -1.83
N ALA A 30 0.51 -8.07 -0.52
CA ALA A 30 1.63 -8.01 0.41
C ALA A 30 1.91 -9.39 1.02
N TYR A 31 3.19 -9.73 1.18
CA TYR A 31 3.63 -10.95 1.85
C TYR A 31 4.85 -10.66 2.74
N ASP A 32 4.87 -11.28 3.92
CA ASP A 32 6.05 -11.37 4.77
C ASP A 32 6.11 -12.77 5.37
N VAL A 33 7.32 -13.28 5.59
CA VAL A 33 7.54 -14.58 6.23
C VAL A 33 7.23 -14.53 7.73
N ALA A 34 7.34 -13.36 8.36
CA ALA A 34 7.03 -13.16 9.75
C ALA A 34 5.55 -12.74 9.91
N PRO A 35 4.69 -13.57 10.54
CA PRO A 35 3.28 -13.23 10.74
C PRO A 35 3.09 -11.91 11.49
N ALA A 36 3.95 -11.64 12.49
CA ALA A 36 3.93 -10.39 13.24
C ALA A 36 4.20 -9.13 12.38
N ALA A 37 4.92 -9.26 11.26
CA ALA A 37 5.10 -8.15 10.32
C ALA A 37 3.82 -7.88 9.53
N VAL A 38 3.08 -8.92 9.15
CA VAL A 38 1.76 -8.79 8.49
C VAL A 38 0.75 -8.12 9.42
N GLU A 39 0.69 -8.53 10.68
CA GLU A 39 -0.21 -7.91 11.68
C GLU A 39 0.12 -6.43 11.90
N ARG A 40 1.42 -6.10 12.08
CA ARG A 40 1.87 -4.71 12.23
C ARG A 40 1.60 -3.87 10.99
N ALA A 41 1.72 -4.47 9.80
CA ALA A 41 1.45 -3.79 8.54
C ALA A 41 0.01 -3.29 8.44
N GLY A 42 -0.97 -4.05 8.97
CA GLY A 42 -2.37 -3.62 9.01
C GLY A 42 -2.55 -2.26 9.71
N THR A 43 -1.94 -2.10 10.89
CA THR A 43 -1.98 -0.83 11.63
C THR A 43 -1.22 0.29 10.89
N MET A 44 -0.05 -0.02 10.33
CA MET A 44 0.78 0.94 9.61
C MET A 44 0.16 1.41 8.30
N LEU A 45 -0.65 0.57 7.64
CA LEU A 45 -1.43 0.97 6.47
C LEU A 45 -2.38 2.13 6.81
N GLY A 46 -3.10 2.05 7.94
CA GLY A 46 -3.99 3.14 8.37
C GLY A 46 -3.23 4.47 8.59
N VAL A 47 -2.04 4.41 9.17
CA VAL A 47 -1.17 5.59 9.33
C VAL A 47 -0.71 6.12 7.97
N ALA A 48 -0.31 5.24 7.05
CA ALA A 48 0.11 5.63 5.72
C ALA A 48 -1.04 6.31 4.94
N GLU A 49 -2.26 5.79 5.01
CA GLU A 49 -3.44 6.41 4.40
C GLU A 49 -3.69 7.82 4.96
N ALA A 50 -3.62 8.01 6.28
CA ALA A 50 -3.77 9.33 6.91
C ALA A 50 -2.68 10.33 6.46
N VAL A 51 -1.43 9.86 6.30
CA VAL A 51 -0.34 10.68 5.76
C VAL A 51 -0.61 11.05 4.30
N LEU A 52 -1.06 10.10 3.47
CA LEU A 52 -1.40 10.35 2.07
C LEU A 52 -2.56 11.37 1.95
N ASP A 53 -3.53 11.32 2.85
CA ASP A 53 -4.60 12.33 2.96
C ASP A 53 -4.04 13.70 3.32
N SER A 54 -3.15 13.78 4.33
CA SER A 54 -2.49 15.03 4.73
C SER A 54 -1.64 15.63 3.61
N LEU A 55 -1.11 14.80 2.71
CA LEU A 55 -0.34 15.24 1.54
C LEU A 55 -1.23 15.61 0.34
N GLY A 56 -2.56 15.49 0.45
CA GLY A 56 -3.49 15.78 -0.65
C GLY A 56 -3.40 14.79 -1.80
N ILE A 57 -2.89 13.57 -1.56
CA ILE A 57 -2.75 12.55 -2.58
C ILE A 57 -4.10 11.85 -2.74
N ALA A 58 -4.86 12.26 -3.76
CA ALA A 58 -6.14 11.64 -4.09
C ALA A 58 -5.94 10.34 -4.89
N PRO A 59 -6.84 9.35 -4.73
CA PRO A 59 -6.91 8.22 -5.64
C PRO A 59 -7.33 8.69 -7.04
N PRO A 60 -6.88 8.00 -8.11
CA PRO A 60 -7.33 8.32 -9.46
C PRO A 60 -8.84 8.05 -9.60
N PRO A 61 -9.51 8.70 -10.57
CA PRO A 61 -10.88 8.33 -10.93
C PRO A 61 -10.94 6.84 -11.28
N ALA A 62 -12.05 6.20 -10.90
CA ALA A 62 -12.19 4.75 -10.98
C ALA A 62 -11.79 4.20 -12.36
N GLY A 63 -10.88 3.22 -12.38
CA GLY A 63 -10.42 2.53 -13.59
C GLY A 63 -9.14 3.07 -14.24
N ALA A 64 -8.49 4.09 -13.67
CA ALA A 64 -7.30 4.74 -14.26
C ALA A 64 -5.95 4.33 -13.63
N GLY A 65 -5.80 3.08 -13.18
CA GLY A 65 -4.49 2.53 -12.83
C GLY A 65 -3.74 2.12 -14.10
N THR A 66 -2.71 2.86 -14.50
CA THR A 66 -1.87 2.55 -15.68
C THR A 66 -0.57 1.84 -15.31
#